data_AF-A0A453GLM6-F1
#
_entry.id   AF-A0A453GLM6-F1
#
_cell.length_a   1.000
_cell.length_b   1.000
_cell.length_c   1.000
_cell.angle_alpha   90.00
_cell.angle_beta   90.00
_cell.angle_gamma   90.00
#
_symmetry.space_group_name_H-M   'P 1'
#
loop_
_entity.id
_entity.type
_entity.pdbx_description
1 polymer ?
#
loop_
_entity_poly.entity_id
_entity_poly.type
_entity_poly.pdbx_seq_one_letter_code
_entity_poly.pdbx_strand_id
1 'polypeptide(L)' 'GRMVEIFGKESSGKTTLALHVIKEAQKNGGYCAYIDAENAFNTSFAEEVGVDIDK' A
#
# COMPACT_ATOMS: atom_id res chain seq x y z
N GLY A 1 14.76 9.61 1.15
CA GLY A 1 13.67 10.26 0.38
C GLY A 1 14.00 10.26 -1.09
N ARG A 2 13.44 9.31 -1.85
CA ARG A 2 13.51 9.24 -3.31
C ARG A 2 12.09 9.00 -3.81
N MET A 3 11.81 9.38 -5.06
CA MET A 3 10.54 9.08 -5.72
C MET A 3 10.66 7.74 -6.45
N VAL A 4 9.62 6.92 -6.39
CA VAL A 4 9.52 5.63 -7.08
C VAL A 4 8.17 5.57 -7.78
N GLU A 5 8.16 5.10 -9.03
CA GLU A 5 6.95 4.86 -9.81
C GLU A 5 6.77 3.34 -10.01
N ILE A 6 5.56 2.84 -9.77
CA ILE A 6 5.16 1.45 -10.03
C ILE A 6 4.03 1.49 -11.07
N PHE A 7 4.32 1.08 -12.31
CA PHE A 7 3.37 1.12 -13.42
C PHE A 7 3.19 -0.26 -14.06
N GLY A 8 2.10 -0.43 -14.83
CA GLY A 8 1.71 -1.71 -15.42
C GLY A 8 0.20 -1.79 -15.70
N LYS A 9 -0.23 -2.81 -16.43
CA LYS A 9 -1.66 -3.04 -16.77
C LYS A 9 -2.52 -3.21 -15.53
N GLU A 10 -3.83 -3.03 -15.67
CA GLU A 10 -4.79 -3.42 -14.64
C GLU A 10 -4.56 -4.89 -14.22
N SER A 11 -4.73 -5.17 -12.94
CA SER A 11 -4.50 -6.51 -12.35
C SER A 11 -3.06 -7.04 -12.46
N SER A 12 -2.06 -6.20 -12.75
CA SER A 12 -0.64 -6.61 -12.73
C SER A 12 0.00 -6.66 -11.33
N GLY A 13 -0.80 -6.51 -10.26
CA GLY A 13 -0.33 -6.58 -8.87
C GLY A 13 0.28 -5.29 -8.30
N LYS A 14 0.15 -4.15 -8.98
CA LYS A 14 0.72 -2.86 -8.54
C LYS A 14 0.28 -2.46 -7.13
N THR A 15 -1.03 -2.51 -6.88
CA THR A 15 -1.63 -2.16 -5.59
C THR A 15 -1.14 -3.12 -4.50
N THR A 16 -1.10 -4.43 -4.79
CA THR A 16 -0.57 -5.43 -3.87
C THR A 16 0.89 -5.12 -3.49
N LEU A 17 1.74 -4.78 -4.47
CA LEU A 17 3.12 -4.39 -4.19
C LEU A 17 3.20 -3.13 -3.33
N ALA A 18 2.38 -2.11 -3.61
CA ALA A 18 2.32 -0.89 -2.81
C ALA A 18 1.90 -1.16 -1.34
N LEU A 19 0.92 -2.05 -1.12
CA LEU A 19 0.49 -2.46 0.23
C LEU A 19 1.61 -3.21 0.97
N HIS A 20 2.38 -4.06 0.29
CA HIS A 20 3.55 -4.71 0.89
C HIS A 20 4.64 -3.71 1.29
N VAL A 21 4.85 -2.65 0.51
CA VAL A 21 5.79 -1.57 0.87
C VAL A 21 5.33 -0.85 2.14
N ILE A 22 4.03 -0.55 2.25
CA ILE A 22 3.44 0.07 3.44
C ILE A 22 3.62 -0.82 4.67
N LYS A 23 3.27 -2.11 4.56
CA LYS A 23 3.47 -3.10 5.62
C LYS A 23 4.90 -3.13 6.13
N GLU A 24 5.89 -3.23 5.24
CA GLU A 24 7.30 -3.29 5.66
C GLU A 24 7.77 -1.96 6.27
N ALA A 25 7.27 -0.81 5.80
CA ALA A 25 7.55 0.47 6.43
C ALA A 25 6.96 0.56 7.86
N GLN A 26 5.71 0.11 8.05
CA GLN A 26 5.05 0.06 9.36
C GLN A 26 5.74 -0.91 10.33
N LYS A 27 6.16 -2.08 9.84
CA LYS A 27 6.94 -3.07 10.61
C LYS A 27 8.28 -2.51 11.10
N ASN A 28 8.88 -1.61 10.34
CA ASN A 28 10.09 -0.89 10.75
C ASN A 28 9.80 0.33 11.65
N GLY A 29 8.58 0.44 12.19
CA GLY A 29 8.17 1.52 13.09
C GLY A 29 7.77 2.82 12.39
N GLY A 30 7.71 2.84 11.06
CA GLY A 30 7.30 4.00 10.28
C GLY A 30 5.79 4.26 10.30
N TYR A 31 5.41 5.45 9.85
CA TYR A 31 4.04 5.85 9.51
C TYR A 31 3.93 6.00 8.01
N CYS A 32 2.77 5.65 7.46
CA CYS A 32 2.49 5.72 6.03
C CYS A 32 1.22 6.54 5.78
N ALA A 33 1.17 7.21 4.63
CA ALA A 33 -0.05 7.82 4.13
C ALA A 33 -0.40 7.17 2.78
N TYR A 34 -1.66 6.78 2.63
CA TYR A 34 -2.20 6.27 1.38
C TYR A 34 -3.16 7.33 0.81
N ILE A 35 -2.86 7.84 -0.38
CA ILE A 35 -3.70 8.83 -1.06
C ILE A 35 -4.45 8.10 -2.16
N ASP A 36 -5.73 7.84 -1.93
CA ASP A 36 -6.60 7.18 -2.92
C ASP A 36 -7.32 8.23 -3.77
N ALA A 37 -6.96 8.30 -5.06
CA ALA A 37 -7.67 9.12 -6.04
C ALA A 37 -8.74 8.33 -6.81
N GLU A 38 -8.71 7.00 -6.75
CA GLU A 38 -9.57 6.11 -7.55
C GLU A 38 -10.80 5.62 -6.76
N ASN A 39 -10.86 5.90 -5.45
CA ASN A 39 -11.86 5.36 -4.53
C ASN A 39 -11.97 3.82 -4.61
N ALA A 40 -10.85 3.17 -4.88
CA ALA A 40 -10.74 1.72 -5.08
C ALA A 40 -10.05 1.01 -3.91
N PHE A 41 -9.67 1.75 -2.86
CA PHE A 41 -9.01 1.17 -1.71
C PHE A 41 -9.94 0.22 -0.95
N ASN A 42 -9.46 -1.00 -0.72
CA ASN A 42 -10.14 -2.03 0.04
C ASN A 42 -9.38 -2.27 1.35
N THR A 43 -10.00 -1.85 2.46
CA THR A 43 -9.42 -1.96 3.81
C THR A 43 -9.20 -3.42 4.21
N SER A 44 -10.19 -4.28 4.00
CA SER A 44 -10.08 -5.71 4.35
C SER A 44 -8.93 -6.39 3.60
N PHE A 45 -8.73 -6.08 2.33
CA PHE A 45 -7.59 -6.61 1.57
C PHE A 45 -6.24 -6.09 2.09
N ALA A 46 -6.17 -4.82 2.49
CA ALA A 46 -4.95 -4.25 3.08
C ALA A 46 -4.60 -4.92 4.42
N GLU A 47 -5.59 -5.17 5.27
CA GLU A 47 -5.44 -5.92 6.52
C GLU A 47 -4.98 -7.36 6.27
N GLU A 48 -5.55 -8.06 5.27
CA GLU A 48 -5.13 -9.42 4.88
C GLU A 48 -3.66 -9.48 4.43
N VAL A 49 -3.18 -8.45 3.72
CA VAL A 49 -1.75 -8.30 3.37
C VAL A 49 -0.89 -8.07 4.61
N GLY A 50 -1.48 -7.48 5.66
CA GLY A 50 -0.86 -7.18 6.96
C GLY A 50 -0.49 -5.71 7.14
N VAL A 51 -1.19 -4.80 6.46
CA VAL A 51 -1.12 -3.36 6.71
C VAL A 51 -1.93 -3.05 7.97
N ASP A 52 -1.36 -2.24 8.85
CA ASP A 52 -2.06 -1.69 10.02
C ASP A 52 -2.83 -0.44 9.57
N ILE A 53 -4.15 -0.51 9.48
CA ILE A 53 -4.96 0.61 8.97
C ILE A 53 -5.37 1.62 10.06
N ASP A 54 -5.12 1.29 11.33
CA ASP A 54 -5.43 2.14 12.48
C ASP A 54 -4.24 3.04 12.89
N LYS A 55 -3.07 2.81 12.28
CA LYS A 55 -1.80 3.47 12.60
C LYS A 55 -1.31 4.41 11.51
#